data_AF-A0A1B2HLR3-F1
#
_entry.id   AF-A0A1B2HLR3-F1
#
_cell.length_a   1.000
_cell.length_b   1.000
_cell.length_c   1.000
_cell.angle_alpha   90.00
_cell.angle_beta   90.00
_cell.angle_gamma   90.00
#
_symmetry.space_group_name_H-M   'P 1'
#
loop_
_entity.id
_entity.type
_entity.pdbx_description
1 polymer ?
#
loop_
_entity_poly.entity_id
_entity_poly.type
_entity_poly.pdbx_seq_one_letter_code
_entity_poly.pdbx_strand_id
1 'polypeptide(L)'
;MARLSITDQLADLRRTYTGENLSQAVPAVRDGEPLPDAATEAQQQLEAKVLLAACTAASVVQLMPPASITTPTHVFRTVEPGDVVKLHLAPRALGPLLFELLPRTEGGYGMGVAGLTHRQHRRSAELTAGDASVVLIGVDQDAWDQGMRYVRWMHEFRGVEYTDGGGVEDEVAKAATGSALLRRVHLWHDACWLRALPLGNGWFVEWPGGPSESDIRAKLADPRFGTRHDISLQRSEAPAEDVDRAMRTYPWPEEFVSAVTAGEPDQETERR
;
A
#
# COMPACT_ATOMS: atom_id res chain seq x y z
N MET A 1 28.79 24.92 4.95
CA MET A 1 27.70 24.01 4.51
C MET A 1 27.98 23.61 3.08
N ALA A 2 28.31 22.34 2.83
CA ALA A 2 28.52 21.84 1.48
C ALA A 2 27.16 21.79 0.74
N ARG A 3 27.08 22.30 -0.48
CA ARG A 3 25.88 22.16 -1.33
C ARG A 3 25.75 20.69 -1.72
N LEU A 4 24.61 20.07 -1.39
CA LEU A 4 24.24 18.74 -1.89
C LEU A 4 24.25 18.75 -3.42
N SER A 5 24.70 17.65 -4.04
CA SER A 5 24.63 17.54 -5.50
C SER A 5 23.17 17.54 -5.97
N ILE A 6 22.92 17.91 -7.22
CA ILE A 6 21.56 17.89 -7.79
C ILE A 6 20.95 16.48 -7.69
N THR A 7 21.76 15.44 -7.88
CA THR A 7 21.33 14.05 -7.71
C THR A 7 20.90 13.75 -6.28
N ASP A 8 21.63 14.21 -5.28
CA ASP A 8 21.27 13.97 -3.86
C ASP A 8 19.97 14.71 -3.51
N GLN A 9 19.80 15.95 -3.99
CA GLN A 9 18.56 16.72 -3.78
C GLN A 9 17.35 16.03 -4.42
N LEU A 10 17.51 15.49 -5.64
CA LEU A 10 16.45 14.76 -6.32
C LEU A 10 16.16 13.40 -5.68
N ALA A 11 17.18 12.71 -5.18
CA ALA A 11 17.00 11.48 -4.43
C ALA A 11 16.24 11.75 -3.13
N ASP A 12 16.59 12.78 -2.37
CA ASP A 12 15.86 13.17 -1.16
C ASP A 12 14.41 13.55 -1.46
N LEU A 13 14.17 14.26 -2.57
CA LEU A 13 12.81 14.58 -2.99
C LEU A 13 12.04 13.31 -3.35
N ARG A 14 12.60 12.40 -4.17
CA ARG A 14 11.98 11.12 -4.53
C ARG A 14 11.52 10.33 -3.31
N ARG A 15 12.39 10.21 -2.30
CA ARG A 15 12.11 9.49 -1.06
C ARG A 15 10.89 10.03 -0.32
N THR A 16 10.62 11.33 -0.43
CA THR A 16 9.41 11.95 0.13
C THR A 16 8.12 11.44 -0.53
N TYR A 17 8.16 11.07 -1.81
CA TYR A 17 7.00 10.58 -2.57
C TYR A 17 6.85 9.06 -2.50
N THR A 18 7.96 8.34 -2.33
CA THR A 18 8.00 6.88 -2.51
C THR A 18 8.28 6.11 -1.22
N GLY A 19 8.90 6.73 -0.22
CA GLY A 19 9.39 6.05 0.98
C GLY A 19 10.66 5.24 0.74
N GLU A 20 11.34 5.42 -0.40
CA GLU A 20 12.61 4.74 -0.69
C GLU A 20 13.73 5.19 0.28
N ASN A 21 14.76 4.36 0.40
CA ASN A 21 16.03 4.75 1.01
C ASN A 21 17.00 5.29 -0.07
N LEU A 22 18.13 5.88 0.35
CA LEU A 22 19.10 6.47 -0.59
C LEU A 22 19.70 5.44 -1.56
N SER A 23 19.89 4.20 -1.14
CA SER A 23 20.44 3.14 -2.01
C SER A 23 19.49 2.73 -3.14
N GLN A 24 18.19 2.97 -2.97
CA GLN A 24 17.16 2.79 -4.00
C GLN A 24 16.99 4.06 -4.85
N ALA A 25 16.88 5.23 -4.20
CA ALA A 25 16.54 6.48 -4.88
C ALA A 25 17.66 7.06 -5.74
N VAL A 26 18.92 6.95 -5.32
CA VAL A 26 20.07 7.53 -6.07
C VAL A 26 20.24 6.90 -7.45
N PRO A 27 20.25 5.55 -7.61
CA PRO A 27 20.28 4.93 -8.93
C PRO A 27 19.08 5.33 -9.80
N ALA A 28 17.86 5.26 -9.25
CA ALA A 28 16.64 5.56 -9.99
C ALA A 28 16.62 7.00 -10.59
N VAL A 29 17.12 7.98 -9.83
CA VAL A 29 17.25 9.37 -10.30
C VAL A 29 18.35 9.54 -11.35
N ARG A 30 19.41 8.73 -11.31
CA ARG A 30 20.50 8.79 -12.30
C ARG A 30 20.08 8.20 -13.64
N ASP A 31 19.25 7.17 -13.61
CA ASP A 31 18.94 6.35 -14.79
C ASP A 31 17.75 6.87 -15.61
N GLY A 32 16.98 7.86 -15.13
CA GLY A 32 15.86 8.39 -15.91
C GLY A 32 14.92 9.36 -15.19
N GLU A 33 13.64 9.30 -15.56
CA GLU A 33 12.61 10.18 -14.99
C GLU A 33 12.47 9.93 -13.49
N PRO A 34 12.45 10.99 -12.64
CA PRO A 34 12.55 10.81 -11.19
C PRO A 34 11.36 10.08 -10.57
N LEU A 35 10.20 10.07 -11.22
CA LEU A 35 9.02 9.32 -10.78
C LEU A 35 8.06 9.08 -11.96
N PRO A 36 8.32 8.07 -12.81
CA PRO A 36 7.53 7.85 -14.02
C PRO A 36 6.10 7.41 -13.67
N ASP A 37 5.14 7.72 -14.53
CA ASP A 37 3.80 7.11 -14.50
C ASP A 37 3.82 5.73 -15.18
N ALA A 38 2.77 4.92 -14.98
CA ALA A 38 2.66 3.60 -15.62
C ALA A 38 2.48 3.74 -17.14
N ALA A 39 3.29 3.00 -17.90
CA ALA A 39 3.35 3.12 -19.36
C ALA A 39 2.14 2.54 -20.11
N THR A 40 1.44 1.57 -19.52
CA THR A 40 0.32 0.87 -20.15
C THR A 40 -0.96 1.02 -19.35
N GLU A 41 -2.10 1.00 -20.03
CA GLU A 41 -3.41 1.06 -19.39
C GLU A 41 -3.67 -0.14 -18.47
N ALA A 42 -3.24 -1.34 -18.88
CA ALA A 42 -3.33 -2.54 -18.04
C ALA A 42 -2.58 -2.35 -16.71
N GLN A 43 -1.37 -1.79 -16.75
CA GLN A 43 -0.59 -1.51 -15.55
C GLN A 43 -1.26 -0.42 -14.69
N GLN A 44 -1.80 0.63 -15.33
CA GLN A 44 -2.57 1.66 -14.62
C GLN A 44 -3.79 1.08 -13.90
N GLN A 45 -4.52 0.17 -14.55
CA GLN A 45 -5.68 -0.53 -13.98
C GLN A 45 -5.29 -1.37 -12.77
N LEU A 46 -4.24 -2.20 -12.88
CA LEU A 46 -3.77 -3.02 -11.77
C LEU A 46 -3.31 -2.16 -10.60
N GLU A 47 -2.50 -1.13 -10.83
CA GLU A 47 -2.03 -0.22 -9.79
C GLU A 47 -3.18 0.54 -9.10
N ALA A 48 -4.19 0.98 -9.85
CA ALA A 48 -5.36 1.62 -9.27
C ALA A 48 -6.17 0.64 -8.38
N LYS A 49 -6.35 -0.61 -8.82
CA LYS A 49 -7.00 -1.66 -8.01
C LYS A 49 -6.19 -1.98 -6.75
N VAL A 50 -4.85 -1.98 -6.84
CA VAL A 50 -3.95 -2.15 -5.68
C VAL A 50 -4.09 -1.00 -4.69
N LEU A 51 -4.19 0.25 -5.14
CA LEU A 51 -4.42 1.39 -4.25
C LEU A 51 -5.76 1.28 -3.51
N LEU A 52 -6.84 0.90 -4.22
CA LEU A 52 -8.16 0.70 -3.62
C LEU A 52 -8.12 -0.40 -2.56
N ALA A 53 -7.55 -1.56 -2.90
CA ALA A 53 -7.38 -2.67 -1.97
C ALA A 53 -6.56 -2.27 -0.75
N ALA A 54 -5.49 -1.49 -0.93
CA ALA A 54 -4.66 -0.99 0.15
C ALA A 54 -5.41 -0.01 1.07
N CYS A 55 -6.26 0.87 0.53
CA CYS A 55 -7.09 1.76 1.35
C CYS A 55 -8.08 0.98 2.22
N THR A 56 -8.70 -0.07 1.66
CA THR A 56 -9.60 -0.96 2.41
C THR A 56 -8.83 -1.75 3.46
N ALA A 57 -7.71 -2.39 3.09
CA ALA A 57 -6.87 -3.17 3.99
C ALA A 57 -6.27 -2.32 5.13
N ALA A 58 -5.95 -1.05 4.90
CA ALA A 58 -5.44 -0.15 5.93
C ALA A 58 -6.41 0.00 7.11
N SER A 59 -7.73 -0.02 6.86
CA SER A 59 -8.75 0.05 7.91
C SER A 59 -8.64 -1.14 8.88
N VAL A 60 -8.25 -2.31 8.37
CA VAL A 60 -8.03 -3.51 9.17
C VAL A 60 -6.68 -3.45 9.90
N VAL A 61 -5.61 -3.07 9.19
CA VAL A 61 -4.26 -2.96 9.77
C VAL A 61 -4.24 -2.02 10.97
N GLN A 62 -5.01 -0.94 10.95
CA GLN A 62 -5.12 0.01 12.06
C GLN A 62 -5.77 -0.54 13.32
N LEU A 63 -6.52 -1.64 13.20
CA LEU A 63 -7.13 -2.34 14.33
C LEU A 63 -6.19 -3.41 14.92
N MET A 64 -5.01 -3.63 14.33
CA MET A 64 -4.03 -4.62 14.76
C MET A 64 -2.93 -3.97 15.61
N PRO A 65 -2.85 -4.22 16.93
CA PRO A 65 -1.80 -3.66 17.78
C PRO A 65 -0.39 -4.00 17.26
N PRO A 66 0.61 -3.10 17.33
CA PRO A 66 0.60 -1.84 18.06
C PRO A 66 -0.02 -0.68 17.28
N ALA A 67 -0.47 -0.90 16.04
CA ALA A 67 -1.09 0.14 15.24
C ALA A 67 -2.34 0.67 15.93
N SER A 68 -2.58 1.96 15.69
CA SER A 68 -3.81 2.62 16.12
C SER A 68 -4.02 3.91 15.35
N ILE A 69 -5.10 4.64 15.66
CA ILE A 69 -5.37 5.90 14.98
C ILE A 69 -4.34 6.99 15.33
N THR A 70 -3.74 6.92 16.53
CA THR A 70 -2.66 7.81 16.99
C THR A 70 -1.26 7.29 16.63
N THR A 71 -1.15 6.02 16.27
CA THR A 71 0.09 5.37 15.79
C THR A 71 -0.20 4.68 14.45
N PRO A 72 -0.43 5.47 13.39
CA PRO A 72 -0.96 4.92 12.14
C PRO A 72 0.01 3.97 11.48
N THR A 73 -0.54 2.92 10.88
CA THR A 73 0.21 2.01 10.02
C THR A 73 -0.49 1.94 8.67
N HIS A 74 0.24 2.31 7.62
CA HIS A 74 -0.20 2.19 6.24
C HIS A 74 0.22 0.85 5.67
N VAL A 75 -0.49 0.35 4.66
CA VAL A 75 -0.19 -0.93 4.01
C VAL A 75 1.21 -0.93 3.38
N PHE A 76 1.60 0.17 2.74
CA PHE A 76 2.90 0.31 2.09
C PHE A 76 3.83 1.18 2.92
N ARG A 77 5.02 0.66 3.23
CA ARG A 77 6.14 1.45 3.77
C ARG A 77 6.87 2.19 2.65
N THR A 78 7.07 1.49 1.54
CA THR A 78 7.76 1.99 0.36
C THR A 78 7.05 1.48 -0.88
N VAL A 79 6.91 2.33 -1.89
CA VAL A 79 6.54 1.97 -3.25
C VAL A 79 7.72 2.39 -4.12
N GLU A 80 8.37 1.46 -4.82
CA GLU A 80 9.42 1.80 -5.80
C GLU A 80 8.78 1.87 -7.20
N PRO A 81 8.65 3.07 -7.78
CA PRO A 81 8.19 3.23 -9.16
C PRO A 81 9.16 2.62 -10.17
N GLY A 82 8.60 1.99 -11.19
CA GLY A 82 9.26 1.46 -12.37
C GLY A 82 8.19 1.00 -13.38
N ASP A 83 8.58 0.21 -14.37
CA ASP A 83 7.62 -0.43 -15.28
C ASP A 83 6.68 -1.37 -14.49
N VAL A 84 7.28 -2.12 -13.56
CA VAL A 84 6.58 -2.92 -12.55
C VAL A 84 6.85 -2.29 -11.19
N VAL A 85 5.78 -1.87 -10.50
CA VAL A 85 5.93 -1.29 -9.16
C VAL A 85 6.33 -2.37 -8.15
N LYS A 86 7.27 -2.02 -7.29
CA LYS A 86 7.68 -2.87 -6.17
C LYS A 86 7.12 -2.30 -4.88
N LEU A 87 6.42 -3.14 -4.14
CA LEU A 87 5.67 -2.77 -2.95
C LEU A 87 6.35 -3.40 -1.73
N HIS A 88 6.76 -2.55 -0.79
CA HIS A 88 7.26 -2.99 0.51
C HIS A 88 6.15 -2.82 1.53
N LEU A 89 5.67 -3.94 2.05
CA LEU A 89 4.54 -3.94 2.96
C LEU A 89 4.97 -3.56 4.37
N ALA A 90 4.09 -2.89 5.11
CA ALA A 90 4.21 -2.78 6.55
C ALA A 90 4.01 -4.15 7.21
N PRO A 91 4.53 -4.35 8.45
CA PRO A 91 4.25 -5.54 9.22
C PRO A 91 2.74 -5.83 9.25
N ARG A 92 2.36 -7.10 9.06
CA ARG A 92 0.97 -7.59 9.11
C ARG A 92 0.03 -7.09 8.02
N ALA A 93 0.49 -6.26 7.10
CA ALA A 93 -0.34 -5.77 6.00
C ALA A 93 -0.59 -6.84 4.91
N LEU A 94 0.25 -7.88 4.82
CA LEU A 94 0.17 -8.89 3.75
C LEU A 94 -1.18 -9.62 3.76
N GLY A 95 -1.62 -10.17 4.89
CA GLY A 95 -2.89 -10.89 4.98
C GLY A 95 -4.10 -10.03 4.56
N PRO A 96 -4.32 -8.87 5.19
CA PRO A 96 -5.37 -7.92 4.81
C PRO A 96 -5.30 -7.50 3.34
N LEU A 97 -4.11 -7.22 2.82
CA LEU A 97 -3.94 -6.84 1.42
C LEU A 97 -4.30 -7.99 0.47
N LEU A 98 -3.84 -9.21 0.75
CA LEU A 98 -4.18 -10.39 -0.04
C LEU A 98 -5.67 -10.69 0.01
N PHE A 99 -6.32 -10.51 1.17
CA PHE A 99 -7.77 -10.70 1.28
C PHE A 99 -8.51 -9.74 0.35
N GLU A 100 -8.09 -8.47 0.26
CA GLU A 100 -8.74 -7.50 -0.63
C GLU A 100 -8.36 -7.68 -2.11
N LEU A 101 -7.18 -8.22 -2.43
CA LEU A 101 -6.72 -8.39 -3.80
C LEU A 101 -7.16 -9.70 -4.45
N LEU A 102 -7.14 -10.81 -3.71
CA LEU A 102 -7.38 -12.13 -4.28
C LEU A 102 -8.83 -12.24 -4.76
N PRO A 103 -9.05 -12.75 -5.99
CA PRO A 103 -10.38 -12.87 -6.54
C PRO A 103 -11.21 -13.85 -5.70
N ARG A 104 -12.42 -13.42 -5.35
CA ARG A 104 -13.39 -14.19 -4.56
C ARG A 104 -14.82 -13.80 -4.94
N THR A 105 -15.79 -14.55 -4.44
CA THR A 105 -17.21 -14.21 -4.51
C THR A 105 -17.77 -14.04 -3.10
N GLU A 106 -18.42 -12.92 -2.82
CA GLU A 106 -19.02 -12.60 -1.52
C GLU A 106 -20.47 -12.15 -1.74
N GLY A 107 -21.45 -12.88 -1.17
CA GLY A 107 -22.86 -12.56 -1.35
C GLY A 107 -23.36 -12.58 -2.80
N GLY A 108 -22.72 -13.36 -3.67
CA GLY A 108 -23.02 -13.41 -5.11
C GLY A 108 -22.34 -12.33 -5.96
N TYR A 109 -21.50 -11.48 -5.36
CA TYR A 109 -20.74 -10.44 -6.06
C TYR A 109 -19.26 -10.81 -6.14
N GLY A 110 -18.63 -10.55 -7.28
CA GLY A 110 -17.18 -10.69 -7.43
C GLY A 110 -16.45 -9.61 -6.63
N MET A 111 -15.42 -10.02 -5.88
CA MET A 111 -14.59 -9.15 -5.04
C MET A 111 -13.10 -9.43 -5.29
N GLY A 112 -12.26 -8.41 -5.17
CA GLY A 112 -10.83 -8.50 -5.52
C GLY A 112 -10.58 -8.29 -7.02
N VAL A 113 -9.37 -8.63 -7.47
CA VAL A 113 -8.94 -8.41 -8.87
C VAL A 113 -9.19 -9.67 -9.67
N ALA A 114 -10.11 -9.60 -10.63
CA ALA A 114 -10.38 -10.71 -11.54
C ALA A 114 -9.13 -11.11 -12.31
N GLY A 115 -8.89 -12.42 -12.43
CA GLY A 115 -7.74 -12.97 -13.15
C GLY A 115 -6.37 -12.74 -12.48
N LEU A 116 -6.34 -12.26 -11.23
CA LEU A 116 -5.09 -12.08 -10.50
C LEU A 116 -4.47 -13.44 -10.16
N THR A 117 -3.24 -13.65 -10.60
CA THR A 117 -2.46 -14.84 -10.28
C THR A 117 -1.20 -14.45 -9.50
N HIS A 118 -0.58 -15.42 -8.84
CA HIS A 118 0.66 -15.21 -8.11
C HIS A 118 1.77 -16.10 -8.65
N ARG A 119 2.99 -15.58 -8.58
CA ARG A 119 4.22 -16.35 -8.82
C ARG A 119 5.17 -16.11 -7.65
N GLN A 120 5.51 -17.19 -6.95
CA GLN A 120 6.47 -17.13 -5.86
C GLN A 120 7.91 -17.06 -6.40
N HIS A 121 8.70 -16.17 -5.82
CA HIS A 121 10.16 -16.09 -5.97
C HIS A 121 10.83 -16.26 -4.60
N ARG A 122 12.17 -16.36 -4.57
CA ARG A 122 12.91 -16.63 -3.33
C ARG A 122 12.70 -15.60 -2.21
N ARG A 123 12.52 -14.32 -2.56
CA ARG A 123 12.40 -13.20 -1.61
C ARG A 123 11.29 -12.20 -1.97
N SER A 124 10.38 -12.63 -2.82
CA SER A 124 9.28 -11.79 -3.29
C SER A 124 8.17 -12.66 -3.87
N ALA A 125 6.96 -12.11 -3.86
CA ALA A 125 5.83 -12.66 -4.59
C ALA A 125 5.45 -11.66 -5.69
N GLU A 126 5.29 -12.15 -6.90
CA GLU A 126 4.79 -11.35 -8.02
C GLU A 126 3.30 -11.64 -8.20
N LEU A 127 2.50 -10.58 -8.31
CA LEU A 127 1.07 -10.67 -8.62
C LEU A 127 0.86 -10.16 -10.04
N THR A 128 0.15 -10.92 -10.87
CA THR A 128 -0.07 -10.60 -12.28
C THR A 128 -1.55 -10.64 -12.62
N ALA A 129 -1.99 -9.69 -13.46
CA ALA A 129 -3.33 -9.69 -14.04
C ALA A 129 -3.22 -9.28 -15.51
N GLY A 130 -3.43 -10.24 -16.43
CA GLY A 130 -3.13 -10.03 -17.84
C GLY A 130 -1.65 -9.67 -18.07
N ASP A 131 -1.41 -8.56 -18.76
CA ASP A 131 -0.07 -8.05 -19.09
C ASP A 131 0.51 -7.08 -18.02
N ALA A 132 -0.16 -6.94 -16.88
CA ALA A 132 0.26 -6.08 -15.79
C ALA A 132 0.78 -6.89 -14.59
N SER A 133 1.73 -6.31 -13.84
CA SER A 133 2.23 -6.94 -12.62
C SER A 133 2.63 -5.95 -11.53
N VAL A 134 2.66 -6.46 -10.30
CA VAL A 134 3.26 -5.79 -9.14
C VAL A 134 4.08 -6.81 -8.35
N VAL A 135 5.14 -6.35 -7.68
CA VAL A 135 6.02 -7.24 -6.89
C VAL A 135 5.94 -6.86 -5.42
N LEU A 136 5.57 -7.83 -4.58
CA LEU A 136 5.63 -7.72 -3.12
C LEU A 136 7.04 -8.11 -2.65
N ILE A 137 7.84 -7.11 -2.27
CA ILE A 137 9.23 -7.31 -1.85
C ILE A 137 9.29 -7.81 -0.41
N GLY A 138 10.20 -8.77 -0.16
CA GLY A 138 10.38 -9.37 1.16
C GLY A 138 9.35 -10.44 1.51
N VAL A 139 8.46 -10.79 0.57
CA VAL A 139 7.47 -11.86 0.75
C VAL A 139 8.03 -13.15 0.16
N ASP A 140 8.67 -13.95 1.00
CA ASP A 140 9.02 -15.33 0.66
C ASP A 140 7.83 -16.28 0.83
N GLN A 141 8.06 -17.59 0.62
CA GLN A 141 7.02 -18.60 0.71
C GLN A 141 6.38 -18.67 2.10
N ASP A 142 7.17 -18.54 3.16
CA ASP A 142 6.67 -18.64 4.54
C ASP A 142 5.78 -17.44 4.88
N ALA A 143 6.21 -16.23 4.48
CA ALA A 143 5.40 -15.03 4.60
C ALA A 143 4.10 -15.13 3.78
N TRP A 144 4.18 -15.65 2.55
CA TRP A 144 3.01 -15.89 1.71
C TRP A 144 2.02 -16.84 2.38
N ASP A 145 2.50 -17.97 2.90
CA ASP A 145 1.68 -18.97 3.57
C ASP A 145 1.00 -18.40 4.83
N GLN A 146 1.70 -17.54 5.58
CA GLN A 146 1.12 -16.79 6.70
C GLN A 146 0.02 -15.81 6.25
N GLY A 147 0.25 -15.07 5.17
CA GLY A 147 -0.76 -14.21 4.55
C GLY A 147 -2.00 -15.00 4.12
N MET A 148 -1.81 -16.17 3.52
CA MET A 148 -2.91 -17.05 3.10
C MET A 148 -3.66 -17.68 4.28
N ARG A 149 -3.02 -17.90 5.44
CA ARG A 149 -3.73 -18.29 6.68
C ARG A 149 -4.71 -17.20 7.10
N TYR A 150 -4.30 -15.94 7.06
CA TYR A 150 -5.19 -14.81 7.34
C TYR A 150 -6.38 -14.79 6.36
N VAL A 151 -6.12 -14.95 5.06
CA VAL A 151 -7.18 -14.98 4.03
C VAL A 151 -8.20 -16.09 4.31
N ARG A 152 -7.73 -17.32 4.57
CA ARG A 152 -8.61 -18.45 4.90
C ARG A 152 -9.44 -18.19 6.17
N TRP A 153 -8.82 -17.64 7.21
CA TRP A 153 -9.52 -17.27 8.43
C TRP A 153 -10.60 -16.20 8.17
N MET A 154 -10.30 -15.17 7.38
CA MET A 154 -11.29 -14.15 7.02
C MET A 154 -12.46 -14.71 6.21
N HIS A 155 -12.19 -15.66 5.30
CA HIS A 155 -13.24 -16.36 4.57
C HIS A 155 -14.17 -17.11 5.52
N GLU A 156 -13.62 -17.88 6.46
CA GLU A 156 -14.41 -18.59 7.48
C GLU A 156 -15.20 -17.61 8.35
N PHE A 157 -14.54 -16.58 8.88
CA PHE A 157 -15.15 -15.60 9.78
C PHE A 157 -16.31 -14.83 9.14
N ARG A 158 -16.18 -14.47 7.86
CA ARG A 158 -17.22 -13.75 7.11
C ARG A 158 -18.23 -14.67 6.41
N GLY A 159 -18.03 -15.98 6.44
CA GLY A 159 -18.84 -16.93 5.69
C GLY A 159 -18.73 -16.74 4.17
N VAL A 160 -17.55 -16.33 3.69
CA VAL A 160 -17.29 -16.16 2.26
C VAL A 160 -16.90 -17.51 1.67
N GLU A 161 -17.72 -18.04 0.78
CA GLU A 161 -17.40 -19.26 0.06
C GLU A 161 -16.17 -19.04 -0.83
N TYR A 162 -15.19 -19.94 -0.70
CA TYR A 162 -14.06 -19.95 -1.61
C TYR A 162 -14.52 -20.52 -2.96
N THR A 163 -14.57 -19.68 -3.98
CA THR A 163 -14.76 -20.10 -5.37
C THR A 163 -13.45 -19.92 -6.11
N ASP A 164 -12.98 -20.96 -6.80
CA ASP A 164 -11.95 -20.76 -7.83
C ASP A 164 -12.54 -19.85 -8.91
N GLY A 165 -11.99 -18.63 -9.04
CA GLY A 165 -12.54 -17.58 -9.89
C GLY A 165 -13.41 -16.56 -9.13
N GLY A 166 -13.83 -15.52 -9.86
CA GLY A 166 -14.45 -14.32 -9.30
C GLY A 166 -13.55 -13.09 -9.47
N GLY A 167 -13.78 -12.08 -8.64
CA GLY A 167 -13.14 -10.76 -8.81
C GLY A 167 -13.99 -9.77 -9.58
N VAL A 168 -13.59 -8.51 -9.48
CA VAL A 168 -14.21 -7.39 -10.20
C VAL A 168 -13.52 -7.25 -11.56
N GLU A 169 -14.25 -7.58 -12.61
CA GLU A 169 -13.83 -7.37 -14.00
C GLU A 169 -13.88 -5.89 -14.38
N ASP A 170 -14.74 -5.10 -13.73
CA ASP A 170 -14.93 -3.68 -14.02
C ASP A 170 -13.61 -2.91 -14.01
N GLU A 171 -13.50 -2.01 -14.98
CA GLU A 171 -12.41 -1.05 -15.08
C GLU A 171 -12.54 0.02 -14.01
N VAL A 172 -11.41 0.42 -13.43
CA VAL A 172 -11.37 1.54 -12.52
C VAL A 172 -11.41 2.83 -13.34
N ALA A 173 -12.43 3.65 -13.12
CA ALA A 173 -12.53 4.95 -13.76
C ALA A 173 -11.29 5.80 -13.48
N LYS A 174 -10.71 6.39 -14.55
CA LYS A 174 -9.48 7.20 -14.48
C LYS A 174 -8.32 6.45 -13.80
N ALA A 175 -8.11 5.18 -14.12
CA ALA A 175 -7.06 4.34 -13.54
C ALA A 175 -5.66 4.99 -13.55
N ALA A 176 -5.31 5.76 -14.59
CA ALA A 176 -4.06 6.54 -14.63
C ALA A 176 -3.87 7.43 -13.39
N THR A 177 -4.95 8.03 -12.88
CA THR A 177 -4.93 8.86 -11.66
C THR A 177 -4.68 8.01 -10.41
N GLY A 178 -5.37 6.86 -10.29
CA GLY A 178 -5.15 5.92 -9.20
C GLY A 178 -3.73 5.33 -9.18
N SER A 179 -3.19 4.98 -10.34
CA SER A 179 -1.79 4.55 -10.52
C SER A 179 -0.81 5.65 -10.12
N ALA A 180 -1.02 6.88 -10.59
CA ALA A 180 -0.19 8.01 -10.21
C ALA A 180 -0.22 8.28 -8.69
N LEU A 181 -1.38 8.12 -8.05
CA LEU A 181 -1.55 8.21 -6.60
C LEU A 181 -0.81 7.09 -5.86
N LEU A 182 -0.89 5.82 -6.32
CA LEU A 182 -0.16 4.70 -5.71
C LEU A 182 1.34 4.96 -5.68
N ARG A 183 1.91 5.41 -6.81
CA ARG A 183 3.34 5.71 -6.95
C ARG A 183 3.81 6.87 -6.04
N ARG A 184 2.87 7.62 -5.47
CA ARG A 184 3.08 8.80 -4.61
C ARG A 184 2.42 8.64 -3.23
N VAL A 185 2.00 7.43 -2.87
CA VAL A 185 1.17 7.20 -1.67
C VAL A 185 1.89 7.57 -0.37
N HIS A 186 3.23 7.58 -0.38
CA HIS A 186 4.03 7.96 0.79
C HIS A 186 3.89 9.44 1.17
N LEU A 187 3.35 10.27 0.28
CA LEU A 187 3.00 11.65 0.59
C LEU A 187 2.07 11.76 1.82
N TRP A 188 1.26 10.73 2.08
CA TRP A 188 0.32 10.68 3.20
C TRP A 188 0.77 9.78 4.36
N HIS A 189 2.05 9.39 4.44
CA HIS A 189 2.51 8.41 5.45
C HIS A 189 2.36 8.85 6.92
N ASP A 190 2.22 10.15 7.17
CA ASP A 190 1.98 10.72 8.50
C ASP A 190 0.48 10.92 8.81
N ALA A 191 -0.41 10.59 7.88
CA ALA A 191 -1.85 10.68 8.11
C ALA A 191 -2.34 9.52 8.99
N CYS A 192 -3.44 9.73 9.72
CA CYS A 192 -3.98 8.64 10.55
C CYS A 192 -4.51 7.49 9.67
N TRP A 193 -5.11 7.81 8.51
CA TRP A 193 -5.48 6.87 7.46
C TRP A 193 -5.56 7.59 6.11
N LEU A 194 -5.66 6.80 5.04
CA LEU A 194 -5.85 7.30 3.67
C LEU A 194 -7.01 6.58 3.01
N ARG A 195 -7.90 7.35 2.40
CA ARG A 195 -8.92 6.87 1.47
C ARG A 195 -8.69 7.53 0.12
N ALA A 196 -8.61 6.74 -0.93
CA ALA A 196 -8.55 7.22 -2.30
C ALA A 196 -9.54 6.40 -3.14
N LEU A 197 -10.45 7.06 -3.85
CA LEU A 197 -11.41 6.38 -4.73
C LEU A 197 -11.81 7.25 -5.94
N PRO A 198 -12.18 6.61 -7.06
CA PRO A 198 -12.77 7.34 -8.19
C PRO A 198 -14.14 7.92 -7.78
N LEU A 199 -14.32 9.24 -8.00
CA LEU A 199 -15.57 9.93 -7.71
C LEU A 199 -15.89 10.92 -8.84
N GLY A 200 -17.02 10.71 -9.52
CA GLY A 200 -17.42 11.51 -10.67
C GLY A 200 -16.39 11.43 -11.80
N ASN A 201 -15.78 12.56 -12.16
CA ASN A 201 -14.83 12.67 -13.27
C ASN A 201 -13.35 12.58 -12.86
N GLY A 202 -13.07 12.42 -11.57
CA GLY A 202 -11.70 12.41 -11.04
C GLY A 202 -11.55 11.44 -9.87
N TRP A 203 -10.49 11.64 -9.09
CA TRP A 203 -10.26 10.90 -7.85
C TRP A 203 -10.45 11.80 -6.65
N PHE A 204 -11.03 11.24 -5.60
CA PHE A 204 -11.17 11.88 -4.30
C PHE A 204 -10.21 11.21 -3.32
N VAL A 205 -9.43 12.03 -2.63
CA VAL A 205 -8.46 11.59 -1.62
C VAL A 205 -8.76 12.28 -0.30
N GLU A 206 -9.02 11.48 0.73
CA GLU A 206 -9.37 11.93 2.07
C GLU A 206 -8.39 11.36 3.10
N TRP A 207 -7.97 12.21 4.04
CA TRP A 207 -7.14 11.80 5.17
C TRP A 207 -7.33 12.71 6.39
N PRO A 208 -7.34 12.14 7.62
CA PRO A 208 -7.26 12.92 8.85
C PRO A 208 -5.81 13.10 9.31
N GLY A 209 -5.54 14.27 9.88
CA GLY A 209 -4.24 14.59 10.47
C GLY A 209 -3.13 14.71 9.42
N GLY A 210 -1.89 14.43 9.84
CA GLY A 210 -0.72 14.43 8.97
C GLY A 210 -0.51 15.74 8.17
N PRO A 211 0.02 15.66 6.93
CA PRO A 211 0.41 16.81 6.13
C PRO A 211 -0.80 17.69 5.76
N SER A 212 -0.56 18.98 5.62
CA SER A 212 -1.61 19.93 5.22
C SER A 212 -2.05 19.70 3.78
N GLU A 213 -3.30 20.07 3.46
CA GLU A 213 -3.80 19.98 2.08
C GLU A 213 -2.97 20.84 1.12
N SER A 214 -2.53 22.03 1.55
CA SER A 214 -1.67 22.91 0.75
C SER A 214 -0.31 22.28 0.45
N ASP A 215 0.30 21.57 1.41
CA ASP A 215 1.58 20.90 1.20
C ASP A 215 1.44 19.75 0.21
N ILE A 216 0.39 18.94 0.36
CA ILE A 216 0.09 17.84 -0.59
C ILE A 216 -0.17 18.41 -1.99
N ARG A 217 -0.96 19.47 -2.11
CA ARG A 217 -1.25 20.11 -3.39
C ARG A 217 0.02 20.65 -4.05
N ALA A 218 0.91 21.28 -3.29
CA ALA A 218 2.19 21.75 -3.80
C ALA A 218 3.08 20.59 -4.29
N LYS A 219 3.14 19.49 -3.53
CA LYS A 219 3.90 18.29 -3.93
C LYS A 219 3.31 17.60 -5.17
N LEU A 220 1.98 17.51 -5.27
CA LEU A 220 1.31 16.96 -6.46
C LEU A 220 1.45 17.88 -7.68
N ALA A 221 1.66 19.18 -7.50
CA ALA A 221 1.94 20.12 -8.59
C ALA A 221 3.41 20.17 -9.02
N ASP A 222 4.31 19.45 -8.33
CA ASP A 222 5.73 19.44 -8.67
C ASP A 222 5.94 18.94 -10.12
N PRO A 223 6.72 19.66 -10.95
CA PRO A 223 6.84 19.35 -12.37
C PRO A 223 7.58 18.03 -12.67
N ARG A 224 8.28 17.44 -11.69
CA ARG A 224 9.09 16.22 -11.86
C ARG A 224 8.57 15.03 -11.05
N PHE A 225 7.97 15.29 -9.90
CA PHE A 225 7.48 14.26 -8.97
C PHE A 225 5.97 14.29 -8.78
N GLY A 226 5.32 15.39 -9.16
CA GLY A 226 3.87 15.55 -9.09
C GLY A 226 3.15 14.80 -10.21
N THR A 227 1.87 15.10 -10.38
CA THR A 227 1.02 14.54 -11.42
C THR A 227 0.14 15.63 -12.05
N ARG A 228 -0.28 15.43 -13.29
CA ARG A 228 -1.19 16.35 -14.01
C ARG A 228 -2.66 15.94 -13.91
N HIS A 229 -2.95 14.85 -13.22
CA HIS A 229 -4.31 14.38 -13.05
C HIS A 229 -5.09 15.24 -12.06
N ASP A 230 -6.39 15.36 -12.30
CA ASP A 230 -7.29 16.10 -11.42
C ASP A 230 -7.65 15.24 -10.20
N ILE A 231 -7.35 15.79 -9.02
CA ILE A 231 -7.49 15.12 -7.73
C ILE A 231 -8.15 16.09 -6.75
N SER A 232 -9.32 15.68 -6.25
CA SER A 232 -9.99 16.35 -5.14
C SER A 232 -9.36 15.89 -3.83
N LEU A 233 -8.90 16.83 -3.03
CA LEU A 233 -8.25 16.58 -1.74
C LEU A 233 -9.17 17.04 -0.62
N GLN A 234 -9.28 16.25 0.44
CA GLN A 234 -9.98 16.64 1.65
C GLN A 234 -9.20 16.18 2.87
N ARG A 235 -8.65 17.15 3.61
CA ARG A 235 -8.05 16.87 4.92
C ARG A 235 -9.05 17.13 6.03
N SER A 236 -9.17 16.19 6.96
CA SER A 236 -9.89 16.37 8.23
C SER A 236 -8.93 16.50 9.41
N GLU A 237 -9.45 16.93 10.57
CA GLU A 237 -8.64 16.98 11.79
C GLU A 237 -8.26 15.57 12.26
N ALA A 238 -7.08 15.45 12.88
CA ALA A 238 -6.70 14.20 13.51
C ALA A 238 -7.68 13.92 14.67
N PRO A 239 -8.15 12.68 14.85
CA PRO A 239 -8.89 12.32 16.04
C PRO A 239 -8.01 12.52 17.28
N ALA A 240 -8.57 13.18 18.30
CA ALA A 240 -7.86 13.52 19.52
C ALA A 240 -7.66 12.32 20.46
N GLU A 241 -8.51 11.30 20.31
CA GLU A 241 -8.52 10.10 21.13
C GLU A 241 -8.55 8.87 20.23
N ASP A 242 -7.90 7.82 20.72
CA ASP A 242 -7.94 6.51 20.10
C ASP A 242 -9.28 5.82 20.40
N VAL A 243 -9.63 4.81 19.60
CA VAL A 243 -10.77 3.94 19.97
C VAL A 243 -10.45 3.24 21.28
N ASP A 244 -11.46 3.10 22.15
CA ASP A 244 -11.32 2.39 23.42
C ASP A 244 -10.62 1.04 23.18
N ARG A 245 -9.63 0.71 24.01
CA ARG A 245 -8.90 -0.56 23.93
C ARG A 245 -9.85 -1.76 24.03
N ALA A 246 -10.95 -1.62 24.77
CA ALA A 246 -12.01 -2.62 24.87
C ALA A 246 -12.91 -2.70 23.62
N MET A 247 -12.80 -1.76 22.66
CA MET A 247 -13.41 -1.84 21.32
C MET A 247 -12.44 -2.39 20.27
N ARG A 248 -11.16 -2.60 20.61
CA ARG A 248 -10.21 -3.39 19.78
C ARG A 248 -10.48 -4.90 19.92
N THR A 249 -11.76 -5.27 19.93
CA THR A 249 -12.30 -6.62 20.15
C THR A 249 -12.53 -7.38 18.86
N TYR A 250 -11.88 -6.97 17.77
CA TYR A 250 -11.86 -7.83 16.60
C TYR A 250 -11.17 -9.15 17.02
N PRO A 251 -11.80 -10.31 16.81
CA PRO A 251 -11.34 -11.58 17.36
C PRO A 251 -10.14 -12.08 16.54
N TRP A 252 -9.03 -11.37 16.61
CA TRP A 252 -7.80 -11.74 15.92
C TRP A 252 -7.24 -13.00 16.60
N PRO A 253 -7.01 -14.09 15.86
CA PRO A 253 -6.12 -15.15 16.34
C PRO A 253 -4.81 -14.55 16.87
N GLU A 254 -4.32 -15.05 18.01
CA GLU A 254 -3.10 -14.52 18.65
C GLU A 254 -1.92 -14.48 17.68
N GLU A 255 -1.84 -15.40 16.73
CA GLU A 255 -0.81 -15.42 15.68
C GLU A 255 -0.80 -14.19 14.75
N PHE A 256 -1.92 -13.46 14.61
CA PHE A 256 -2.01 -12.20 13.85
C PHE A 256 -1.80 -10.95 14.72
N VAL A 257 -1.86 -11.10 16.05
CA VAL A 257 -1.61 -10.04 17.04
C VAL A 257 -0.20 -10.13 17.64
N SER A 258 0.39 -11.32 17.67
CA SER A 258 1.62 -11.66 18.36
C SER A 258 2.76 -11.98 17.39
N ALA A 259 3.04 -11.03 16.48
CA ALA A 259 4.31 -10.97 15.74
C ALA A 259 5.22 -9.83 16.25
N VAL A 260 5.05 -9.40 17.50
CA VAL A 260 5.92 -8.39 18.15
C VAL A 260 7.13 -9.02 18.86
N THR A 261 7.32 -10.36 18.80
CA THR A 261 8.45 -11.02 19.49
C THR A 261 9.32 -11.93 18.63
N ALA A 262 9.05 -12.10 17.34
CA ALA A 262 9.77 -13.09 16.51
C ALA A 262 10.68 -12.50 15.42
N GLY A 263 11.12 -11.24 15.55
CA GLY A 263 11.88 -10.57 14.49
C GLY A 263 12.87 -9.50 14.93
N GLU A 264 13.34 -9.50 16.17
CA GLU A 264 14.65 -8.90 16.46
C GLU A 264 15.70 -9.97 16.13
N PRO A 265 16.65 -9.72 15.22
CA PRO A 265 17.81 -10.61 15.09
C PRO A 265 18.53 -10.61 16.44
N ASP A 266 18.85 -11.81 16.94
CA ASP A 266 19.66 -12.05 18.13
C ASP A 266 20.72 -10.96 18.34
N GLN A 267 20.42 -9.98 19.19
CA GLN A 267 21.47 -9.29 19.90
C GLN A 267 21.84 -10.22 21.05
N GLU A 268 22.73 -11.16 20.73
CA GLU A 268 23.58 -11.83 21.71
C GLU A 268 24.02 -10.77 22.73
N THR A 269 23.45 -10.85 23.92
CA THR A 269 23.95 -10.07 25.04
C THR A 269 25.20 -10.78 25.50
N GLU A 270 26.34 -10.40 24.91
CA GLU A 270 27.63 -10.55 25.56
C GLU A 270 27.53 -9.92 26.97
N ARG A 271 27.43 -10.76 27.99
CA ARG A 271 27.83 -10.40 29.35
C ARG A 271 28.70 -11.52 29.91
N ARG A 272 29.99 -11.16 29.95
CA ARG A 272 31.10 -11.62 30.80
C ARG A 272 30.71 -12.39 32.05
#